data_AF-A0A959EPC6-F1
#
_entry.id   AF-A0A959EPC6-F1
#
_cell.length_a   1.000
_cell.length_b   1.000
_cell.length_c   1.000
_cell.angle_alpha   90.00
_cell.angle_beta   90.00
_cell.angle_gamma   90.00
#
_symmetry.space_group_name_H-M   'P 1'
#
loop_
_entity.id
_entity.type
_entity.pdbx_description
1 polymer ?
#
loop_
_entity_poly.entity_id
_entity_poly.type
_entity_poly.pdbx_seq_one_letter_code
_entity_poly.pdbx_strand_id
1 'polypeptide(L)'
;MKGPFLLFLLLVLANLADAQSSNPGRITFLDLDASVSPDLLDRLDNYQPMTDRERVLLKNNLDSLTAWISVDLAIALYEAFERKGLPFEPVDALRDYLPYDHMGLPSVLIAKSAIKKLDKQGYRSDLYFSFQLNVGVRGILQGIGTRIRPKMECTLKIFSPERELIRTLQVDWAAEEHIDSAEFPRRRFDKLSFDHLLQLYDRLRPALVSLAVEAASRY
;
A
#
# COMPACT_ATOMS: atom_id res chain seq x y z
N MET A 1 41.14 -43.58 6.93
CA MET A 1 40.40 -42.80 7.94
C MET A 1 39.61 -41.69 7.24
N LYS A 2 38.33 -41.92 6.93
CA LYS A 2 37.43 -40.97 6.21
C LYS A 2 36.17 -40.66 7.04
N GLY A 3 36.34 -40.50 8.35
CA GLY A 3 35.24 -40.40 9.31
C GLY A 3 34.79 -38.97 9.70
N PRO A 4 35.68 -37.99 9.91
CA PRO A 4 35.25 -36.73 10.53
C PRO A 4 34.72 -35.69 9.52
N PHE A 5 35.11 -35.76 8.25
CA PHE A 5 34.75 -34.74 7.26
C PHE A 5 33.29 -34.85 6.79
N LEU A 6 32.75 -36.08 6.74
CA LEU A 6 31.36 -36.32 6.36
C LEU A 6 30.38 -35.91 7.48
N LEU A 7 30.78 -36.09 8.74
CA LEU A 7 29.99 -35.70 9.91
C LEU A 7 29.90 -34.16 10.04
N PHE A 8 30.99 -33.46 9.72
CA PHE A 8 31.04 -31.99 9.75
C PHE A 8 30.21 -31.37 8.61
N LEU A 9 30.21 -31.98 7.43
CA LEU A 9 29.39 -31.52 6.29
C LEU A 9 27.88 -31.70 6.55
N LEU A 10 27.48 -32.77 7.27
CA LEU A 10 26.10 -33.02 7.69
C LEU A 10 25.64 -32.02 8.78
N LEU A 11 26.51 -31.62 9.70
CA LEU A 11 26.19 -30.62 10.73
C LEU A 11 26.04 -29.19 10.17
N VAL A 12 26.78 -28.84 9.12
CA VAL A 12 26.64 -27.54 8.44
C VAL A 12 25.36 -27.50 7.61
N LEU A 13 25.00 -28.61 6.93
CA LEU A 13 23.73 -28.71 6.20
C LEU A 13 22.51 -28.72 7.14
N ALA A 14 22.61 -29.27 8.34
CA ALA A 14 21.55 -29.21 9.34
C ALA A 14 21.29 -27.79 9.87
N ASN A 15 22.32 -26.93 9.95
CA ASN A 15 22.16 -25.53 10.36
C ASN A 15 21.68 -24.61 9.21
N LEU A 16 21.78 -25.06 7.96
CA LEU A 16 21.23 -24.34 6.79
C LEU A 16 19.77 -24.72 6.51
N ALA A 17 19.28 -25.83 7.07
CA ALA A 17 17.89 -26.27 6.95
C ALA A 17 16.94 -25.60 7.95
N ASP A 18 17.45 -24.90 8.97
CA ASP A 18 16.64 -24.23 10.01
C ASP A 18 16.25 -22.78 9.68
N ALA A 19 16.52 -22.32 8.45
CA ALA A 19 16.15 -20.97 7.98
C ALA A 19 14.92 -20.95 7.05
N GLN A 20 14.20 -22.06 6.89
CA GLN A 20 12.97 -22.10 6.08
C GLN A 20 11.80 -22.80 6.79
N SER A 21 10.71 -22.04 6.88
CA SER A 21 9.33 -22.41 7.24
C SER A 21 8.94 -22.40 8.72
N SER A 22 9.24 -21.32 9.45
CA SER A 22 8.22 -20.80 10.37
C SER A 22 7.19 -20.08 9.52
N ASN A 23 6.15 -20.78 9.08
CA ASN A 23 4.95 -20.08 8.61
C ASN A 23 4.50 -19.22 9.81
N PRO A 24 4.55 -17.88 9.73
CA PRO A 24 4.20 -17.04 10.87
C PRO A 24 2.80 -17.42 11.33
N GLY A 25 2.62 -17.69 12.62
CA GLY A 25 1.33 -18.10 13.18
C GLY A 25 0.32 -16.96 13.20
N ARG A 26 0.81 -15.70 13.28
CA ARG A 26 0.01 -14.48 13.29
C ARG A 26 0.70 -13.36 12.53
N ILE A 27 0.03 -12.82 11.51
CA ILE A 27 0.47 -11.61 10.79
C ILE A 27 -0.53 -10.49 11.05
N THR A 28 -0.04 -9.33 11.46
CA THR A 28 -0.86 -8.18 11.83
C THR A 28 -0.61 -6.99 10.91
N PHE A 29 -1.69 -6.36 10.47
CA PHE A 29 -1.67 -5.10 9.75
C PHE A 29 -1.47 -3.91 10.70
N LEU A 30 -0.39 -3.13 10.54
CA LEU A 30 -0.10 -1.97 11.37
C LEU A 30 -0.59 -0.64 10.80
N ASP A 31 -0.45 -0.45 9.50
CA ASP A 31 -0.85 0.77 8.81
C ASP A 31 -1.04 0.55 7.32
N LEU A 32 -1.95 1.37 6.77
CA LEU A 32 -2.10 1.60 5.34
C LEU A 32 -2.00 3.10 5.11
N ASP A 33 -1.01 3.51 4.34
CA ASP A 33 -0.88 4.89 3.90
C ASP A 33 -0.98 4.94 2.38
N ALA A 34 -2.06 5.51 1.86
CA ALA A 34 -2.20 5.78 0.43
C ALA A 34 -2.06 7.28 0.20
N SER A 35 -1.31 7.65 -0.83
CA SER A 35 -1.17 9.04 -1.24
C SER A 35 -1.39 9.19 -2.74
N VAL A 36 -2.05 10.28 -3.12
CA VAL A 36 -2.18 10.71 -4.50
C VAL A 36 -1.38 11.99 -4.68
N SER A 37 -0.39 11.94 -5.56
CA SER A 37 0.46 13.08 -5.90
C SER A 37 -0.38 14.21 -6.50
N PRO A 38 -0.24 15.45 -6.02
CA PRO A 38 -0.91 16.62 -6.59
C PRO A 38 -0.68 16.75 -8.10
N ASP A 39 0.52 16.38 -8.57
CA ASP A 39 0.91 16.43 -9.99
C ASP A 39 0.00 15.57 -10.88
N LEU A 40 -0.58 14.50 -10.35
CA LEU A 40 -1.53 13.66 -11.08
C LEU A 40 -2.75 14.47 -11.50
N LEU A 41 -3.34 15.21 -10.56
CA LEU A 41 -4.55 15.99 -10.80
C LEU A 41 -4.24 17.27 -11.56
N ASP A 42 -3.13 17.94 -11.24
CA ASP A 42 -2.75 19.18 -11.91
C ASP A 42 -2.49 18.97 -13.41
N ARG A 43 -1.98 17.80 -13.81
CA ARG A 43 -1.82 17.48 -15.24
C ARG A 43 -3.13 17.14 -15.96
N LEU A 44 -4.15 16.68 -15.23
CA LEU A 44 -5.47 16.42 -15.79
C LEU A 44 -6.33 17.70 -15.84
N ASP A 45 -6.16 18.58 -14.86
CA ASP A 45 -6.87 19.86 -14.76
C ASP A 45 -5.98 20.95 -14.13
N ASN A 46 -5.54 21.88 -14.98
CA ASN A 46 -4.71 23.02 -14.62
C ASN A 46 -5.46 24.09 -13.78
N TYR A 47 -6.76 23.90 -13.52
CA TYR A 47 -7.54 24.82 -12.70
C TYR A 47 -6.94 24.99 -11.31
N GLN A 48 -6.85 26.22 -10.83
CA GLN A 48 -6.37 26.54 -9.48
C GLN A 48 -7.54 27.10 -8.67
N PRO A 49 -7.90 26.49 -7.52
CA PRO A 49 -9.00 26.97 -6.69
C PRO A 49 -8.67 28.36 -6.13
N MET A 50 -9.55 29.32 -6.40
CA MET A 50 -9.33 30.74 -6.05
C MET A 50 -10.02 31.13 -4.74
N THR A 51 -11.06 30.40 -4.35
CA THR A 51 -11.85 30.66 -3.14
C THR A 51 -11.58 29.63 -2.04
N ASP A 52 -11.82 30.01 -0.77
CA ASP A 52 -11.73 29.07 0.35
C ASP A 52 -12.67 27.88 0.19
N ARG A 53 -13.86 28.12 -0.37
CA ARG A 53 -14.83 27.06 -0.65
C ARG A 53 -14.29 26.03 -1.65
N GLU A 54 -13.66 26.47 -2.73
CA GLU A 54 -13.07 25.57 -3.74
C GLU A 54 -11.86 24.82 -3.16
N ARG A 55 -11.04 25.47 -2.33
CA ARG A 55 -9.92 24.82 -1.64
C ARG A 55 -10.41 23.71 -0.70
N VAL A 56 -11.44 23.97 0.09
CA VAL A 56 -12.06 22.97 0.97
C VAL A 56 -12.68 21.83 0.17
N LEU A 57 -13.38 22.14 -0.93
CA LEU A 57 -13.98 21.13 -1.79
C LEU A 57 -12.92 20.20 -2.40
N LEU A 58 -11.85 20.78 -2.97
CA LEU A 58 -10.74 20.00 -3.53
C LEU A 58 -10.09 19.11 -2.47
N LYS A 59 -9.86 19.63 -1.26
CA LYS A 59 -9.31 18.85 -0.15
C LYS A 59 -10.22 17.66 0.20
N ASN A 60 -11.52 17.90 0.38
CA ASN A 60 -12.46 16.82 0.74
C ASN A 60 -12.55 15.75 -0.35
N ASN A 61 -12.51 16.18 -1.60
CA ASN A 61 -12.47 15.30 -2.77
C ASN A 61 -11.20 14.45 -2.81
N LEU A 62 -10.04 15.05 -2.53
CA LEU A 62 -8.75 14.36 -2.43
C LEU A 62 -8.70 13.36 -1.27
N ASP A 63 -9.22 13.77 -0.11
CA ASP A 63 -9.33 12.92 1.07
C ASP A 63 -10.23 11.72 0.74
N SER A 64 -11.35 11.93 0.04
CA SER A 64 -12.27 10.87 -0.40
C SER A 64 -11.64 9.90 -1.41
N LEU A 65 -10.88 10.42 -2.39
CA LEU A 65 -10.17 9.58 -3.35
C LEU A 65 -9.12 8.70 -2.66
N THR A 66 -8.33 9.31 -1.77
CA THR A 66 -7.33 8.60 -0.96
C THR A 66 -7.97 7.50 -0.12
N ALA A 67 -9.08 7.84 0.53
CA ALA A 67 -9.90 6.92 1.32
C ALA A 67 -10.34 5.68 0.53
N TRP A 68 -10.90 5.85 -0.67
CA TRP A 68 -11.31 4.72 -1.51
C TRP A 68 -10.13 3.84 -1.93
N ILE A 69 -9.02 4.48 -2.34
CA ILE A 69 -7.79 3.77 -2.69
C ILE A 69 -7.30 2.93 -1.49
N SER A 70 -7.32 3.49 -0.28
CA SER A 70 -6.91 2.79 0.93
C SER A 70 -7.77 1.56 1.22
N VAL A 71 -9.10 1.69 1.12
CA VAL A 71 -10.03 0.59 1.37
C VAL A 71 -9.84 -0.53 0.36
N ASP A 72 -9.76 -0.22 -0.93
CA ASP A 72 -9.57 -1.25 -1.95
C ASP A 72 -8.18 -1.90 -1.87
N LEU A 73 -7.14 -1.13 -1.52
CA LEU A 73 -5.81 -1.69 -1.28
C LEU A 73 -5.84 -2.67 -0.09
N ALA A 74 -6.50 -2.31 1.01
CA ALA A 74 -6.64 -3.19 2.18
C ALA A 74 -7.34 -4.50 1.82
N ILE A 75 -8.47 -4.42 1.10
CA ILE A 75 -9.23 -5.60 0.65
C ILE A 75 -8.37 -6.48 -0.26
N ALA A 76 -7.72 -5.88 -1.27
CA ALA A 76 -6.90 -6.63 -2.22
C ALA A 76 -5.70 -7.31 -1.55
N LEU A 77 -5.05 -6.65 -0.60
CA LEU A 77 -3.95 -7.23 0.19
C LEU A 77 -4.45 -8.40 1.04
N TYR A 78 -5.57 -8.23 1.74
CA TYR A 78 -6.17 -9.27 2.57
C TYR A 78 -6.47 -10.52 1.75
N GLU A 79 -7.19 -10.37 0.63
CA GLU A 79 -7.51 -11.49 -0.27
C GLU A 79 -6.25 -12.15 -0.84
N ALA A 80 -5.21 -11.37 -1.17
CA ALA A 80 -3.96 -11.91 -1.71
C ALA A 80 -3.21 -12.76 -0.69
N PHE A 81 -3.18 -12.34 0.58
CA PHE A 81 -2.57 -13.11 1.67
C PHE A 81 -3.40 -14.32 2.08
N GLU A 82 -4.73 -14.20 2.10
CA GLU A 82 -5.63 -15.32 2.36
C GLU A 82 -5.44 -16.43 1.31
N ARG A 83 -5.37 -16.07 0.02
CA ARG A 83 -5.09 -17.02 -1.08
C ARG A 83 -3.73 -17.73 -0.94
N LYS A 84 -2.77 -17.12 -0.24
CA LYS A 84 -1.47 -17.72 0.10
C LYS A 84 -1.50 -18.59 1.36
N GLY A 85 -2.63 -18.67 2.06
CA GLY A 85 -2.75 -19.40 3.31
C GLY A 85 -1.99 -18.76 4.47
N LEU A 86 -1.77 -17.45 4.43
CA LEU A 86 -1.15 -16.73 5.54
C LEU A 86 -2.22 -16.35 6.58
N PRO A 87 -1.97 -16.55 7.88
CA PRO A 87 -2.91 -16.23 8.95
C PRO A 87 -2.88 -14.72 9.25
N PHE A 88 -3.48 -13.95 8.34
CA PHE A 88 -3.62 -12.51 8.47
C PHE A 88 -4.77 -12.20 9.43
N GLU A 89 -4.47 -11.43 10.48
CA GLU A 89 -5.46 -10.95 11.42
C GLU A 89 -6.44 -9.99 10.72
N PRO A 90 -7.71 -9.94 11.15
CA PRO A 90 -8.67 -9.01 10.58
C PRO A 90 -8.24 -7.56 10.81
N VAL A 91 -8.67 -6.66 9.92
CA VAL A 91 -8.25 -5.24 9.91
C VAL A 91 -8.59 -4.52 11.23
N ASP A 92 -9.60 -4.98 11.96
CA ASP A 92 -10.03 -4.43 13.25
C ASP A 92 -9.36 -5.08 14.48
N ALA A 93 -8.43 -6.04 14.30
CA ALA A 93 -7.74 -6.73 15.40
C ALA A 93 -6.99 -5.78 16.36
N LEU A 94 -6.61 -4.59 15.89
CA LEU A 94 -5.88 -3.61 16.69
C LEU A 94 -6.77 -2.50 17.28
N ARG A 95 -8.10 -2.59 17.15
CA ARG A 95 -9.04 -1.51 17.52
C ARG A 95 -8.95 -1.10 18.99
N ASP A 96 -8.69 -2.05 19.89
CA ASP A 96 -8.53 -1.78 21.33
C ASP A 96 -7.13 -1.26 21.70
N TYR A 97 -6.19 -1.26 20.75
CA TYR A 97 -4.78 -1.02 21.01
C TYR A 97 -4.24 0.24 20.32
N LEU A 98 -4.68 0.52 19.10
CA LEU A 98 -4.21 1.60 18.24
C LEU A 98 -5.35 2.54 17.83
N PRO A 99 -5.05 3.81 17.53
CA PRO A 99 -6.02 4.69 16.91
C PRO A 99 -6.35 4.20 15.50
N TYR A 100 -7.62 4.32 15.14
CA TYR A 100 -8.12 4.06 13.80
C TYR A 100 -8.47 5.39 13.14
N ASP A 101 -8.25 5.49 11.84
CA ASP A 101 -8.69 6.65 11.07
C ASP A 101 -10.21 6.61 10.81
N HIS A 102 -10.71 7.65 10.14
CA HIS A 102 -12.11 7.76 9.75
C HIS A 102 -12.55 6.70 8.74
N MET A 103 -11.61 5.97 8.13
CA MET A 103 -11.85 4.87 7.19
C MET A 103 -11.88 3.51 7.87
N GLY A 104 -11.65 3.46 9.19
CA GLY A 104 -11.62 2.21 9.95
C GLY A 104 -10.33 1.40 9.74
N LEU A 105 -9.23 2.07 9.37
CA LEU A 105 -7.91 1.45 9.26
C LEU A 105 -7.01 1.88 10.43
N PRO A 106 -6.10 1.01 10.90
CA PRO A 106 -5.07 1.39 11.87
C PRO A 106 -4.24 2.57 11.34
N SER A 107 -4.07 3.62 12.16
CA SER A 107 -3.30 4.80 11.80
C SER A 107 -2.06 4.93 12.69
N VAL A 108 -0.90 4.54 12.17
CA VAL A 108 0.36 4.54 12.90
C VAL A 108 1.35 5.50 12.27
N LEU A 109 1.90 6.41 13.08
CA LEU A 109 2.98 7.30 12.62
C LEU A 109 4.34 6.60 12.57
N ILE A 110 4.62 5.70 13.53
CA ILE A 110 5.91 5.02 13.67
C ILE A 110 5.67 3.56 14.07
N ALA A 111 5.91 2.63 13.15
CA ALA A 111 5.70 1.19 13.36
C ALA A 111 6.37 0.66 14.64
N LYS A 112 7.65 1.00 14.88
CA LYS A 112 8.38 0.56 16.09
C LYS A 112 7.69 1.00 17.39
N SER A 113 7.11 2.21 17.41
CA SER A 113 6.40 2.75 18.57
C SER A 113 5.04 2.09 18.76
N ALA A 114 4.33 1.79 17.67
CA ALA A 114 3.08 1.05 17.73
C ALA A 114 3.28 -0.36 18.27
N ILE A 115 4.22 -1.13 17.72
CA ILE A 115 4.54 -2.49 18.19
C ILE A 115 4.89 -2.47 19.70
N LYS A 116 5.72 -1.51 20.14
CA LYS A 116 6.02 -1.33 21.57
C LYS A 116 4.78 -1.08 22.43
N LYS A 117 3.76 -0.39 21.90
CA LYS A 117 2.49 -0.13 22.60
C LYS A 117 1.63 -1.39 22.64
N LEU A 118 1.53 -2.12 21.52
CA LEU A 118 0.85 -3.41 21.43
C LEU A 118 1.40 -4.40 22.47
N ASP A 119 2.72 -4.56 22.53
CA ASP A 119 3.39 -5.45 23.48
C ASP A 119 3.07 -5.10 24.93
N LYS A 120 3.06 -3.80 25.27
CA LYS A 120 2.74 -3.31 26.62
C LYS A 120 1.28 -3.58 27.02
N GLN A 121 0.40 -3.69 26.05
CA GLN A 121 -1.02 -3.98 26.23
C GLN A 121 -1.32 -5.49 26.08
N GLY A 122 -0.29 -6.32 25.90
CA GLY A 122 -0.41 -7.78 25.83
C GLY A 122 -0.75 -8.33 24.45
N TYR A 123 -0.79 -7.50 23.40
CA TYR A 123 -0.96 -7.97 22.03
C TYR A 123 0.38 -8.44 21.48
N ARG A 124 0.39 -9.60 20.80
CA ARG A 124 1.57 -10.15 20.11
C ARG A 124 1.17 -10.72 18.76
N SER A 125 2.03 -10.47 17.78
CA SER A 125 2.01 -11.00 16.42
C SER A 125 3.40 -11.53 16.09
N ASP A 126 3.51 -12.49 15.17
CA ASP A 126 4.82 -12.97 14.70
C ASP A 126 5.42 -12.02 13.68
N LEU A 127 4.57 -11.37 12.88
CA LEU A 127 4.97 -10.33 11.95
C LEU A 127 4.00 -9.17 11.95
N TYR A 128 4.52 -8.00 11.62
CA TYR A 128 3.78 -6.77 11.51
C TYR A 128 4.01 -6.11 10.15
N PHE A 129 2.95 -5.83 9.42
CA PHE A 129 3.02 -5.32 8.05
C PHE A 129 2.59 -3.85 8.00
N SER A 130 3.36 -3.03 7.30
CA SER A 130 3.09 -1.62 7.05
C SER A 130 3.09 -1.40 5.54
N PHE A 131 2.02 -0.82 5.02
CA PHE A 131 1.81 -0.64 3.59
C PHE A 131 1.77 0.82 3.23
N GLN A 132 2.52 1.17 2.18
CA GLN A 132 2.52 2.50 1.61
C GLN A 132 2.25 2.41 0.12
N LEU A 133 1.32 3.19 -0.38
CA LEU A 133 1.00 3.31 -1.80
C LEU A 133 1.11 4.77 -2.22
N ASN A 134 1.90 5.04 -3.24
CA ASN A 134 2.02 6.36 -3.84
C ASN A 134 1.54 6.30 -5.29
N VAL A 135 0.54 7.12 -5.63
CA VAL A 135 0.03 7.27 -7.00
C VAL A 135 0.50 8.61 -7.55
N GLY A 136 1.17 8.61 -8.70
CA GLY A 136 1.67 9.82 -9.35
C GLY A 136 1.77 9.68 -10.86
N VAL A 137 2.69 10.43 -11.48
CA VAL A 137 2.83 10.48 -12.95
C VAL A 137 4.24 10.06 -13.36
N ARG A 138 4.34 9.23 -14.40
CA ARG A 138 5.62 8.85 -14.99
C ARG A 138 6.08 9.88 -16.04
N GLY A 139 7.19 10.57 -15.75
CA GLY A 139 7.94 11.38 -16.71
C GLY A 139 7.40 12.80 -16.96
N ILE A 140 8.22 13.65 -17.58
CA ILE A 140 7.85 14.99 -18.02
C ILE A 140 7.30 14.86 -19.45
N LEU A 141 5.98 14.73 -19.62
CA LEU A 141 5.38 14.99 -20.92
C LEU A 141 5.35 16.51 -21.13
N GLN A 142 6.36 17.03 -21.81
CA GLN A 142 6.29 18.28 -22.55
C GLN A 142 5.57 17.98 -23.87
N GLY A 143 4.31 18.40 -23.98
CA GLY A 143 3.51 18.24 -25.18
C GLY A 143 2.12 18.78 -24.94
N ILE A 144 1.57 19.47 -25.95
CA ILE A 144 0.23 20.06 -25.92
C ILE A 144 -0.78 18.92 -25.86
N GLY A 145 -1.19 18.53 -24.65
CA GLY A 145 -2.16 17.46 -24.40
C GLY A 145 -2.18 17.04 -22.92
N THR A 146 -3.38 16.97 -22.36
CA THR A 146 -3.70 16.52 -20.99
C THR A 146 -3.62 14.99 -20.84
N ARG A 147 -2.59 14.38 -21.41
CA ARG A 147 -2.36 12.94 -21.36
C ARG A 147 -1.40 12.63 -20.23
N ILE A 148 -1.83 11.83 -19.28
CA ILE A 148 -1.00 11.37 -18.17
C ILE A 148 -0.71 9.88 -18.32
N ARG A 149 0.46 9.46 -17.83
CA ARG A 149 0.77 8.05 -17.63
C ARG A 149 0.88 7.80 -16.13
N PRO A 150 -0.17 7.26 -15.48
CA PRO A 150 -0.12 6.98 -14.05
C PRO A 150 1.07 6.08 -13.69
N LYS A 151 1.79 6.45 -12.63
CA LYS A 151 2.75 5.59 -11.93
C LYS A 151 2.15 5.27 -10.57
N MET A 152 2.26 4.02 -10.14
CA MET A 152 1.93 3.59 -8.79
C MET A 152 3.15 2.89 -8.19
N GLU A 153 3.36 3.09 -6.90
CA GLU A 153 4.46 2.49 -6.16
C GLU A 153 3.91 1.98 -4.83
N CYS A 154 4.01 0.67 -4.62
CA CYS A 154 3.60 0.01 -3.39
C CYS A 154 4.83 -0.48 -2.64
N THR A 155 4.93 -0.09 -1.38
CA THR A 155 5.98 -0.52 -0.46
C THR A 155 5.35 -1.27 0.71
N LEU A 156 5.77 -2.52 0.89
CA LEU A 156 5.44 -3.34 2.05
C LEU A 156 6.67 -3.45 2.96
N LYS A 157 6.55 -2.93 4.19
CA LYS A 157 7.56 -3.05 5.24
C LYS A 157 7.12 -4.11 6.24
N ILE A 158 8.03 -5.03 6.56
CA ILE A 158 7.78 -6.17 7.43
C ILE A 158 8.63 -6.03 8.68
N PHE A 159 8.00 -6.00 9.84
CA PHE A 159 8.66 -5.87 11.13
C PHE A 159 8.51 -7.15 11.94
N SER A 160 9.57 -7.46 12.70
CA SER A 160 9.58 -8.52 13.70
C SER A 160 8.90 -8.09 15.00
N PRO A 161 8.57 -9.03 15.90
CA PRO A 161 8.04 -8.73 17.23
C PRO A 161 8.99 -7.87 18.06
N GLU A 162 10.30 -7.99 17.82
CA GLU A 162 11.35 -7.21 18.50
C GLU A 162 11.41 -5.75 18.01
N ARG A 163 10.55 -5.38 17.03
CA ARG A 163 10.45 -4.06 16.38
C ARG A 163 11.52 -3.81 15.33
N GLU A 164 12.17 -4.85 14.82
CA GLU A 164 13.17 -4.70 13.76
C GLU A 164 12.56 -4.86 12.38
N LEU A 165 13.00 -4.00 11.44
CA LEU A 165 12.60 -4.12 10.05
C LEU A 165 13.33 -5.33 9.45
N ILE A 166 12.57 -6.37 9.11
CA ILE A 166 13.08 -7.60 8.51
C ILE A 166 13.34 -7.39 7.02
N ARG A 167 12.35 -6.82 6.33
CA ARG A 167 12.37 -6.68 4.87
C ARG A 167 11.51 -5.52 4.42
N THR A 168 11.94 -4.89 3.33
CA THR A 168 11.12 -3.98 2.53
C THR A 168 10.94 -4.59 1.15
N LEU A 169 9.69 -4.72 0.72
CA LEU A 169 9.32 -5.15 -0.62
C LEU A 169 8.76 -3.95 -1.37
N GLN A 170 9.36 -3.61 -2.49
CA GLN A 170 8.91 -2.52 -3.34
C GLN A 170 8.46 -3.07 -4.69
N VAL A 171 7.29 -2.65 -5.12
CA VAL A 171 6.72 -2.94 -6.43
C VAL A 171 6.28 -1.64 -7.06
N ASP A 172 6.67 -1.45 -8.32
CA ASP A 172 6.30 -0.28 -9.11
C ASP A 172 5.44 -0.75 -10.28
N TRP A 173 4.38 -0.01 -10.56
CA TRP A 173 3.55 -0.21 -11.74
C TRP A 173 3.45 1.11 -12.51
N ALA A 174 3.39 1.01 -13.83
CA ALA A 174 3.11 2.15 -14.69
C ALA A 174 2.11 1.72 -15.75
N ALA A 175 1.07 2.52 -15.96
CA ALA A 175 0.05 2.23 -16.95
C ALA A 175 0.69 2.04 -18.32
N GLU A 176 0.24 1.05 -19.09
CA GLU A 176 0.64 0.92 -20.50
C GLU A 176 -0.04 2.01 -21.33
N GLU A 177 -1.32 2.26 -21.04
CA GLU A 177 -2.14 3.28 -21.68
C GLU A 177 -2.07 4.64 -20.97
N HIS A 178 -2.35 5.69 -21.73
CA HIS A 178 -2.46 7.05 -21.19
C HIS A 178 -3.90 7.33 -20.79
N ILE A 179 -4.09 8.12 -19.73
CA ILE A 179 -5.39 8.73 -19.41
C ILE A 179 -5.42 10.11 -20.07
N ASP A 180 -6.35 10.34 -20.98
CA ASP A 180 -6.56 11.65 -21.61
C ASP A 180 -7.75 12.37 -20.95
N SER A 181 -7.59 13.66 -20.61
CA SER A 181 -8.72 14.45 -20.09
C SER A 181 -9.92 14.51 -21.07
N ALA A 182 -9.66 14.33 -22.37
CA ALA A 182 -10.70 14.28 -23.41
C ALA A 182 -11.65 13.07 -23.27
N GLU A 183 -11.23 12.03 -22.54
CA GLU A 183 -12.02 10.82 -22.30
C GLU A 183 -13.00 10.97 -21.12
N PHE A 184 -12.96 12.09 -20.40
CA PHE A 184 -13.94 12.41 -19.37
C PHE A 184 -15.20 13.07 -19.97
N PRO A 185 -16.37 12.95 -19.31
CA PRO A 185 -17.58 13.66 -19.72
C PRO A 185 -17.31 15.14 -19.97
N ARG A 186 -17.96 15.70 -20.99
CA ARG A 186 -17.74 17.09 -21.44
C ARG A 186 -16.31 17.38 -21.95
N ARG A 187 -15.53 16.32 -22.23
CA ARG A 187 -14.18 16.36 -22.82
C ARG A 187 -13.16 17.15 -22.00
N ARG A 188 -13.34 17.17 -20.67
CA ARG A 188 -12.42 17.82 -19.75
C ARG A 188 -12.56 17.20 -18.37
N PHE A 189 -11.42 16.88 -17.76
CA PHE A 189 -11.36 16.54 -16.34
C PHE A 189 -11.56 17.79 -15.48
N ASP A 190 -12.25 17.63 -14.36
CA ASP A 190 -12.55 18.70 -13.40
C ASP A 190 -12.24 18.11 -12.02
N LYS A 191 -11.17 18.58 -11.38
CA LYS A 191 -10.74 18.04 -10.09
C LYS A 191 -11.63 18.49 -8.92
N LEU A 192 -12.54 19.45 -9.15
CA LEU A 192 -13.62 19.77 -8.21
C LEU A 192 -14.85 18.86 -8.38
N SER A 193 -14.94 18.15 -9.50
CA SER A 193 -16.04 17.21 -9.78
C SER A 193 -15.75 15.85 -9.15
N PHE A 194 -16.62 15.48 -8.20
CA PHE A 194 -16.57 14.16 -7.56
C PHE A 194 -16.74 13.01 -8.57
N ASP A 195 -17.65 13.15 -9.54
CA ASP A 195 -17.88 12.13 -10.57
C ASP A 195 -16.64 11.89 -11.44
N HIS A 196 -15.86 12.95 -11.71
CA HIS A 196 -14.62 12.82 -12.47
C HIS A 196 -13.55 12.10 -11.64
N LEU A 197 -13.46 12.37 -10.33
CA LEU A 197 -12.55 11.65 -9.44
C LEU A 197 -12.91 10.18 -9.29
N LEU A 198 -14.20 9.86 -9.25
CA LEU A 198 -14.66 8.47 -9.24
C LEU A 198 -14.26 7.75 -10.54
N GLN A 199 -14.41 8.39 -11.70
CA GLN A 199 -13.95 7.82 -12.97
C GLN A 199 -12.43 7.67 -13.04
N LEU A 200 -11.67 8.62 -12.47
CA LEU A 200 -10.22 8.49 -12.36
C LEU A 200 -9.88 7.28 -11.48
N TYR A 201 -10.54 7.13 -10.34
CA TYR A 201 -10.40 5.98 -9.46
C TYR A 201 -10.68 4.66 -10.18
N ASP A 202 -11.80 4.54 -10.89
CA ASP A 202 -12.19 3.33 -11.62
C ASP A 202 -11.13 2.91 -12.66
N ARG A 203 -10.46 3.88 -13.29
CA ARG A 203 -9.35 3.62 -14.21
C ARG A 203 -8.08 3.15 -13.50
N LEU A 204 -7.83 3.62 -12.27
CA LEU A 204 -6.66 3.25 -11.47
C LEU A 204 -6.86 1.90 -10.76
N ARG A 205 -8.10 1.56 -10.39
CA ARG A 205 -8.45 0.40 -9.57
C ARG A 205 -7.86 -0.94 -10.02
N PRO A 206 -7.91 -1.34 -11.31
CA PRO A 206 -7.34 -2.63 -11.74
C PRO A 206 -5.84 -2.73 -11.45
N ALA A 207 -5.11 -1.62 -11.64
CA ALA A 207 -3.69 -1.55 -11.41
C ALA A 207 -3.34 -1.59 -9.92
N LEU A 208 -4.14 -0.91 -9.08
CA LEU A 208 -4.00 -0.95 -7.63
C LEU A 208 -4.12 -2.38 -7.09
N VAL A 209 -5.15 -3.11 -7.53
CA VAL A 209 -5.37 -4.51 -7.15
C VAL A 209 -4.22 -5.39 -7.63
N SER A 210 -3.80 -5.25 -8.89
CA SER A 210 -2.67 -6.01 -9.44
C SER A 210 -1.38 -5.77 -8.64
N LEU A 211 -1.11 -4.51 -8.29
CA LEU A 211 0.07 -4.11 -7.54
C LEU A 211 0.06 -4.68 -6.11
N ALA A 212 -1.09 -4.65 -5.44
CA ALA A 212 -1.28 -5.25 -4.12
C ALA A 212 -1.01 -6.76 -4.13
N VAL A 213 -1.59 -7.46 -5.10
CA VAL A 213 -1.40 -8.90 -5.28
C VAL A 213 0.08 -9.22 -5.59
N GLU A 214 0.75 -8.43 -6.41
CA GLU A 214 2.17 -8.63 -6.72
C GLU A 214 3.05 -8.39 -5.48
N ALA A 215 2.80 -7.32 -4.72
CA ALA A 215 3.53 -7.03 -3.48
C ALA A 215 3.37 -8.17 -2.47
N ALA A 216 2.13 -8.64 -2.26
CA ALA A 216 1.84 -9.80 -1.45
C ALA A 216 2.50 -11.08 -2.01
N SER A 217 2.62 -11.20 -3.33
CA SER A 217 3.25 -12.35 -4.00
C SER A 217 4.76 -12.48 -3.76
N ARG A 218 5.45 -11.36 -3.51
CA ARG A 218 6.91 -11.33 -3.25
C ARG A 218 7.31 -11.62 -1.80
N TYR A 219 6.34 -11.70 -0.90
CA TYR A 219 6.54 -12.26 0.44
C TYR A 219 6.68 -13.79 0.36
#